data_AF-A0A0J8FB35-F1
#
_entry.id   AF-A0A0J8FB35-F1
#
_cell.length_a   1.000
_cell.length_b   1.000
_cell.length_c   1.000
_cell.angle_alpha   90.00
_cell.angle_beta   90.00
_cell.angle_gamma   90.00
#
_symmetry.space_group_name_H-M   'P 1'
#
loop_
_entity.id
_entity.type
_entity.pdbx_description
1 polymer ?
#
loop_
_entity_poly.entity_id
_entity_poly.type
_entity_poly.pdbx_seq_one_letter_code
_entity_poly.pdbx_strand_id
1 'polypeptide(L)'
;MRTKVDSHASKYKFEESQAPRLTDGDDWFHYIADRAAKLNCYGEEFAEMRERLGGIEPATDMETRRELQAEVDAAVFHAYGLDEEEMQFVLDDFHRVSNPRIMTEAYFEKVAEKYAHLRDVGPME
;
A
#
# COMPACT_ATOMS: atom_id res chain seq x y z
N MET A 1 13.49 -12.67 11.46
CA MET A 1 14.76 -12.42 12.18
C MET A 1 14.60 -11.24 13.13
N ARG A 2 14.78 -11.43 14.45
CA ARG A 2 14.77 -10.31 15.42
C ARG A 2 16.18 -9.74 15.52
N THR A 3 16.38 -8.49 15.15
CA THR A 3 17.69 -7.81 15.23
C THR A 3 17.57 -6.56 16.10
N LYS A 4 18.70 -6.10 16.66
CA LYS A 4 18.78 -4.82 17.35
C LYS A 4 18.40 -3.70 16.36
N VAL A 5 17.50 -2.81 16.76
CA VAL A 5 17.16 -1.62 15.98
C VAL A 5 18.31 -0.62 16.13
N ASP A 6 18.85 -0.18 15.01
CA ASP A 6 19.86 0.88 14.90
C ASP A 6 19.32 1.92 13.90
N SER A 7 19.92 3.10 13.83
CA SER A 7 19.53 4.16 12.89
C SER A 7 19.82 3.80 11.42
N HIS A 8 20.42 2.63 11.19
CA HIS A 8 20.77 2.10 9.89
C HIS A 8 20.12 0.72 9.68
N ALA A 9 19.42 0.58 8.56
CA ALA A 9 18.95 -0.72 8.08
C ALA A 9 19.98 -1.29 7.11
N SER A 10 20.46 -2.52 7.37
CA SER A 10 21.45 -3.14 6.51
C SER A 10 20.84 -3.58 5.16
N LYS A 11 21.53 -3.26 4.06
CA LYS A 11 21.05 -3.44 2.68
C LYS A 11 20.56 -4.87 2.39
N TYR A 12 21.28 -5.88 2.88
CA TYR A 12 20.93 -7.29 2.65
C TYR A 12 19.51 -7.64 3.14
N LYS A 13 19.00 -6.95 4.17
CA LYS A 13 17.63 -7.19 4.67
C LYS A 13 16.54 -6.80 3.68
N PHE A 14 16.80 -5.79 2.86
CA PHE A 14 15.90 -5.40 1.78
C PHE A 14 16.06 -6.34 0.58
N GLU A 15 17.31 -6.67 0.24
CA GLU A 15 17.61 -7.54 -0.92
C GLU A 15 17.13 -8.98 -0.72
N GLU A 16 17.10 -9.48 0.51
CA GLU A 16 16.56 -10.79 0.89
C GLU A 16 15.03 -10.81 1.06
N SER A 17 14.38 -9.64 1.06
CA SER A 17 12.92 -9.59 1.16
C SER A 17 12.29 -10.11 -0.12
N GLN A 18 11.21 -10.87 0.01
CA GLN A 18 10.40 -11.37 -1.12
C GLN A 18 9.45 -10.28 -1.65
N ALA A 19 9.83 -9.00 -1.53
CA ALA A 19 9.00 -7.90 -2.00
C ALA A 19 9.10 -7.77 -3.53
N PRO A 20 7.96 -7.59 -4.24
CA PRO A 20 7.94 -7.30 -5.67
C PRO A 20 8.83 -6.09 -5.98
N ARG A 21 9.68 -6.23 -7.00
CA ARG A 21 10.56 -5.14 -7.48
C ARG A 21 9.87 -4.39 -8.60
N LEU A 22 8.91 -3.55 -8.23
CA LEU A 22 8.16 -2.74 -9.18
C LEU A 22 9.00 -1.56 -9.69
N THR A 23 8.93 -1.31 -10.99
CA THR A 23 9.59 -0.25 -11.73
C THR A 23 8.64 0.38 -12.74
N ASP A 24 9.06 1.48 -13.36
CA ASP A 24 8.28 2.14 -14.41
C ASP A 24 7.96 1.16 -15.56
N GLY A 25 6.68 1.03 -15.88
CA GLY A 25 6.16 0.08 -16.87
C GLY A 25 5.75 -1.29 -16.31
N ASP A 26 5.98 -1.57 -15.02
CA ASP A 26 5.41 -2.75 -14.37
C ASP A 26 3.96 -2.48 -13.92
N ASP A 27 3.12 -3.51 -14.04
CA ASP A 27 1.75 -3.47 -13.54
C ASP A 27 1.70 -2.97 -12.09
N TRP A 28 0.73 -2.09 -11.81
CA TRP A 28 0.47 -1.52 -10.49
C TRP A 28 1.52 -0.55 -9.96
N PHE A 29 2.67 -0.36 -10.63
CA PHE A 29 3.73 0.53 -10.15
C PHE A 29 3.22 1.95 -9.94
N HIS A 30 2.71 2.60 -11.00
CA HIS A 30 2.19 3.97 -10.89
C HIS A 30 0.95 4.03 -10.03
N TYR A 31 0.08 3.03 -10.11
CA TYR A 31 -1.13 2.95 -9.29
C TYR A 31 -0.81 3.01 -7.79
N ILE A 32 0.18 2.25 -7.34
CA ILE A 32 0.65 2.22 -5.94
C ILE A 32 1.45 3.49 -5.63
N ALA A 33 2.41 3.86 -6.47
CA ALA A 33 3.32 4.98 -6.23
C ALA A 33 2.58 6.31 -6.07
N ASP A 34 1.62 6.62 -6.96
CA ASP A 34 0.87 7.87 -6.93
C ASP A 34 0.02 8.00 -5.67
N ARG A 35 -0.62 6.91 -5.26
CA ARG A 35 -1.46 6.87 -4.04
C ARG A 35 -0.60 6.96 -2.79
N ALA A 36 0.53 6.25 -2.76
CA ALA A 36 1.50 6.35 -1.69
C ALA A 36 2.02 7.79 -1.55
N ALA A 37 2.28 8.48 -2.66
CA ALA A 37 2.69 9.87 -2.64
C ALA A 37 1.62 10.78 -2.02
N LYS A 38 0.34 10.63 -2.39
CA LYS A 38 -0.79 11.37 -1.77
C LYS A 38 -0.89 11.11 -0.27
N LEU A 39 -0.63 9.89 0.19
CA LEU A 39 -0.69 9.50 1.60
C LEU A 39 0.46 10.05 2.45
N ASN A 40 1.65 10.23 1.86
CA ASN A 40 2.87 10.59 2.56
C ASN A 40 3.24 12.07 2.45
N CYS A 41 2.96 12.73 1.33
CA CYS A 41 3.35 14.13 1.10
C CYS A 41 2.39 15.15 1.76
N TYR A 42 1.86 14.84 2.94
CA TYR A 42 0.98 15.71 3.72
C TYR A 42 1.82 16.64 4.61
N GLY A 43 1.85 17.93 4.27
CA GLY A 43 2.63 18.93 5.02
C GLY A 43 3.35 19.92 4.11
N GLU A 44 3.63 21.12 4.61
CA GLU A 44 4.27 22.18 3.81
C GLU A 44 5.70 21.83 3.42
N GLU A 45 6.42 21.08 4.25
CA GLU A 45 7.78 20.60 3.97
C GLU A 45 7.88 19.74 2.69
N PHE A 46 6.77 19.13 2.26
CA PHE A 46 6.70 18.31 1.05
C PHE A 46 6.22 19.08 -0.19
N ALA A 47 6.07 20.41 -0.12
CA ALA A 47 5.54 21.20 -1.24
C ALA A 47 6.34 21.02 -2.54
N GLU A 48 7.67 21.12 -2.47
CA GLU A 48 8.54 20.89 -3.63
C GLU A 48 8.40 19.45 -4.16
N MET A 49 8.29 18.48 -3.26
CA MET A 49 8.14 17.07 -3.64
C MET A 49 6.82 16.83 -4.39
N ARG A 50 5.72 17.47 -3.96
CA ARG A 50 4.43 17.38 -4.66
C ARG A 50 4.50 17.99 -6.06
N GLU A 51 5.17 19.13 -6.22
CA GLU A 51 5.37 19.76 -7.53
C GLU A 51 6.14 18.85 -8.48
N ARG A 52 7.23 18.23 -7.99
CA ARG A 52 8.03 17.26 -8.75
C ARG A 52 7.25 16.00 -9.17
N LEU A 53 6.22 15.63 -8.41
CA LEU A 53 5.34 14.50 -8.68
C LEU A 53 4.10 14.91 -9.50
N GLY A 54 4.16 16.03 -10.22
CA GLY A 54 3.06 16.47 -11.09
C GLY A 54 1.97 17.25 -10.37
N GLY A 55 2.25 17.80 -9.18
CA GLY A 55 1.31 18.64 -8.44
C GLY A 55 0.22 17.86 -7.71
N ILE A 56 0.55 16.68 -7.16
CA ILE A 56 -0.42 15.86 -6.43
C ILE A 56 -1.05 16.60 -5.25
N GLU A 57 -2.32 16.32 -4.99
CA GLU A 57 -3.01 16.79 -3.79
C GLU A 57 -2.86 15.75 -2.65
N PRO A 58 -2.33 16.14 -1.48
CA PRO A 58 -2.14 15.22 -0.38
C PRO A 58 -3.48 14.89 0.30
N ALA A 59 -3.66 13.62 0.68
CA ALA A 59 -4.84 13.20 1.42
C ALA A 59 -4.70 13.56 2.91
N THR A 60 -5.43 14.57 3.36
CA THR A 60 -5.38 15.06 4.75
C THR A 60 -6.55 14.58 5.61
N ASP A 61 -7.69 14.26 4.98
CA ASP A 61 -8.88 13.77 5.64
C ASP A 61 -8.80 12.25 5.88
N MET A 62 -9.33 11.81 7.02
CA MET A 62 -9.20 10.41 7.44
C MET A 62 -9.95 9.44 6.52
N GLU A 63 -11.02 9.88 5.87
CA GLU A 63 -11.83 9.05 4.99
C GLU A 63 -11.10 8.76 3.68
N THR A 64 -10.66 9.80 2.96
CA THR A 64 -9.86 9.62 1.73
C THR A 64 -8.56 8.88 2.02
N ARG A 65 -7.91 9.14 3.16
CA ARG A 65 -6.70 8.39 3.54
C ARG A 65 -6.96 6.90 3.68
N ARG A 66 -8.07 6.50 4.33
CA ARG A 66 -8.44 5.07 4.45
C ARG A 66 -8.78 4.45 3.11
N GLU A 67 -9.44 5.20 2.23
CA GLU A 67 -9.75 4.76 0.87
C GLU A 67 -8.48 4.47 0.07
N LEU A 68 -7.54 5.42 0.06
CA LEU A 68 -6.26 5.27 -0.64
C LEU A 68 -5.40 4.15 -0.04
N GLN A 69 -5.43 3.97 1.28
CA GLN A 69 -4.74 2.86 1.93
C GLN A 69 -5.30 1.51 1.48
N ALA A 70 -6.63 1.35 1.46
CA ALA A 70 -7.25 0.12 1.00
C ALA A 70 -6.96 -0.15 -0.49
N GLU A 71 -6.91 0.89 -1.33
CA GLU A 71 -6.53 0.77 -2.74
C GLU A 71 -5.07 0.33 -2.91
N VAL A 72 -4.15 0.85 -2.09
CA VAL A 72 -2.75 0.45 -2.10
C VAL A 72 -2.62 -1.01 -1.65
N ASP A 73 -3.23 -1.40 -0.53
CA ASP A 73 -3.16 -2.77 -0.02
C ASP A 73 -3.73 -3.77 -1.05
N ALA A 74 -4.86 -3.44 -1.69
CA ALA A 74 -5.44 -4.23 -2.76
C ALA A 74 -4.52 -4.38 -3.99
N ALA A 75 -3.92 -3.30 -4.45
CA ALA A 75 -2.98 -3.34 -5.58
C ALA A 75 -1.70 -4.09 -5.23
N VAL A 76 -1.25 -4.04 -3.97
CA VAL A 76 -0.11 -4.82 -3.49
C VAL A 76 -0.40 -6.32 -3.59
N PHE A 77 -1.59 -6.80 -3.21
CA PHE A 77 -1.95 -8.21 -3.39
C PHE A 77 -1.81 -8.66 -4.85
N HIS A 78 -2.27 -7.83 -5.80
CA HIS A 78 -2.09 -8.09 -7.24
C HIS A 78 -0.60 -8.06 -7.66
N ALA A 79 0.18 -7.12 -7.15
CA ALA A 79 1.62 -7.02 -7.42
C ALA A 79 2.42 -8.23 -6.87
N TYR A 80 1.95 -8.84 -5.78
CA TYR A 80 2.48 -10.11 -5.27
C TYR A 80 2.00 -11.33 -6.08
N GLY A 81 1.02 -11.16 -6.97
CA GLY A 81 0.41 -12.24 -7.74
C GLY A 81 -0.49 -13.16 -6.91
N LEU A 82 -1.00 -12.67 -5.78
CA LEU A 82 -1.86 -13.45 -4.89
C LEU A 82 -3.27 -13.54 -5.45
N ASP A 83 -3.83 -14.75 -5.45
CA ASP A 83 -5.23 -14.95 -5.80
C ASP A 83 -6.19 -14.53 -4.68
N GLU A 84 -7.49 -14.67 -4.92
CA GLU A 84 -8.52 -14.26 -3.97
C GLU A 84 -8.47 -15.07 -2.67
N GLU A 85 -8.16 -16.37 -2.73
CA GLU A 85 -8.07 -17.23 -1.55
C GLU A 85 -6.82 -16.88 -0.73
N GLU A 86 -5.69 -16.65 -1.39
CA GLU A 86 -4.43 -16.23 -0.76
C GLU A 86 -4.54 -14.83 -0.13
N MET A 87 -5.17 -13.89 -0.82
CA MET A 87 -5.44 -12.55 -0.30
C MET A 87 -6.30 -12.61 0.96
N GLN A 88 -7.39 -13.38 0.94
CA GLN A 88 -8.26 -13.55 2.11
C GLN A 88 -7.52 -14.22 3.27
N PHE A 89 -6.73 -15.25 2.99
CA PHE A 89 -5.90 -15.91 4.00
C PHE A 89 -4.95 -14.93 4.70
N VAL A 90 -4.31 -14.03 3.94
CA VAL A 90 -3.44 -12.99 4.52
C VAL A 90 -4.24 -12.01 5.38
N LEU A 91 -5.40 -11.53 4.92
CA LEU A 91 -6.26 -10.62 5.69
C LEU A 91 -6.72 -11.25 7.02
N ASP A 92 -7.03 -12.54 7.00
CA ASP A 92 -7.45 -13.29 8.19
C ASP A 92 -6.31 -13.55 9.19
N ASP A 93 -5.06 -13.66 8.73
CA ASP A 93 -3.89 -13.89 9.59
C ASP A 93 -3.49 -12.64 10.39
N PHE A 94 -3.80 -11.43 9.91
CA PHE A 94 -3.53 -10.22 10.66
C PHE A 94 -4.27 -10.22 12.00
N HIS A 95 -3.51 -10.39 13.09
CA HIS A 95 -4.05 -10.37 14.44
C HIS A 95 -4.82 -9.07 14.68
N ARG A 96 -6.14 -9.23 14.78
CA ARG A 96 -7.13 -8.27 15.29
C ARG A 96 -6.75 -7.94 16.73
N VAL A 97 -5.75 -7.09 16.93
CA VAL A 97 -5.37 -6.58 18.26
C VAL A 97 -6.60 -5.99 18.92
N SER A 98 -6.69 -6.02 20.25
CA SER A 98 -7.92 -5.65 21.00
C SER A 98 -8.43 -4.23 20.72
N ASN A 99 -7.62 -3.36 20.11
CA ASN A 99 -8.02 -2.03 19.67
C ASN A 99 -7.19 -1.59 18.44
N PRO A 100 -7.50 -2.09 17.24
CA PRO A 100 -6.80 -1.70 16.03
C PRO A 100 -7.31 -0.33 15.58
N ARG A 101 -6.40 0.61 15.33
CA ARG A 101 -6.79 1.95 14.83
C ARG A 101 -7.27 1.94 13.36
N ILE A 102 -6.90 0.90 12.59
CA ILE A 102 -7.11 0.81 11.13
C ILE A 102 -7.53 -0.61 10.72
N MET A 103 -6.91 -1.66 11.27
CA MET A 103 -7.17 -3.08 10.94
C MET A 103 -8.48 -3.61 11.55
N THR A 104 -9.59 -3.06 11.08
CA THR A 104 -10.96 -3.45 11.45
C THR A 104 -11.57 -4.34 10.37
N GLU A 105 -12.63 -5.08 10.71
CA GLU A 105 -13.37 -5.92 9.74
C GLU A 105 -13.86 -5.09 8.54
N ALA A 106 -14.40 -3.90 8.79
CA ALA A 106 -14.81 -2.96 7.74
C ALA A 106 -13.64 -2.51 6.83
N TYR A 107 -12.41 -2.47 7.35
CA TYR A 107 -11.23 -2.17 6.52
C TYR A 107 -10.86 -3.36 5.65
N PHE A 108 -10.88 -4.57 6.20
CA PHE A 108 -10.61 -5.79 5.45
C PHE A 108 -11.65 -6.03 4.33
N GLU A 109 -12.93 -5.82 4.62
CA GLU A 109 -13.99 -5.85 3.61
C GLU A 109 -13.73 -4.85 2.48
N LYS A 110 -13.31 -3.62 2.82
CA LYS A 110 -12.97 -2.60 1.84
C LYS A 110 -11.76 -2.99 0.98
N VAL A 111 -10.72 -3.58 1.57
CA VAL A 111 -9.55 -4.07 0.82
C VAL A 111 -9.97 -5.18 -0.15
N ALA A 112 -10.80 -6.13 0.30
CA ALA A 112 -11.32 -7.20 -0.54
C ALA A 112 -12.18 -6.67 -1.70
N GLU A 113 -13.05 -5.69 -1.45
CA GLU A 113 -13.85 -5.01 -2.47
C GLU A 113 -12.95 -4.35 -3.52
N LYS A 114 -11.93 -3.59 -3.07
CA LYS A 114 -10.97 -2.95 -3.97
C LYS A 114 -10.17 -3.97 -4.77
N TYR A 115 -9.75 -5.07 -4.15
CA TYR A 115 -9.04 -6.15 -4.83
C TYR A 115 -9.88 -6.74 -5.97
N ALA A 116 -11.15 -7.08 -5.68
CA ALA A 116 -12.08 -7.61 -6.68
C ALA A 116 -12.32 -6.62 -7.81
N HIS A 117 -12.54 -5.34 -7.49
CA HIS A 117 -12.67 -4.28 -8.49
C HIS A 117 -11.42 -4.20 -9.37
N LEU A 118 -10.22 -4.12 -8.78
CA LEU A 118 -8.95 -4.04 -9.53
C LEU A 118 -8.69 -5.25 -10.43
N ARG A 119 -9.13 -6.44 -10.01
CA ARG A 119 -9.08 -7.64 -10.86
C ARG A 119 -9.88 -7.46 -12.16
N ASP A 120 -11.04 -6.82 -12.07
CA ASP A 120 -11.95 -6.65 -13.20
C ASP A 120 -11.51 -5.52 -14.15
N VAL A 121 -10.90 -4.45 -13.63
CA VAL A 121 -10.42 -3.33 -14.47
C VAL A 121 -9.12 -3.64 -15.21
N GLY A 122 -8.41 -4.69 -14.79
CA GLY A 122 -7.12 -5.10 -15.35
C GLY A 122 -5.94 -4.35 -14.71
N PRO A 123 -4.70 -4.76 -15.05
CA PRO A 123 -3.51 -4.12 -14.50
C PRO A 123 -3.49 -2.65 -14.90
N MET A 124 -3.22 -1.80 -13.91
CA MET A 124 -3.08 -0.37 -14.11
C MET A 124 -1.59 -0.11 -14.38
N GLU A 125 -1.22 0.05 -15.65
CA GLU A 125 0.11 0.53 -16.09
C GLU A 125 0.43 1.89 -15.48
#